data_AF-A0ABD0N572-F1
#
_entry.id   AF-A0ABD0N572-F1
#
_cell.length_a   1.000
_cell.length_b   1.000
_cell.length_c   1.000
_cell.angle_alpha   90.00
_cell.angle_beta   90.00
_cell.angle_gamma   90.00
#
_symmetry.space_group_name_H-M   'P 1'
#
loop_
_entity.id
_entity.type
_entity.pdbx_description
1 polymer ?
#
loop_
_entity_poly.entity_id
_entity_poly.type
_entity_poly.pdbx_seq_one_letter_code
_entity_poly.pdbx_strand_id
1 'polypeptide(L)'
;IANATRDDEGPYKCAAYNPVTQEVKTSTSTDRLRIRRSTSEAARIIYPPASRSIMVNKGQRLVLECVASGIPTPHVTWAKDGLDLRNHNNTRFLLSNLLIDAVSESDSGTYVCHADNGIGSASSARVLYDVQVF
;
A
#
# COMPACT_ATOMS: atom_id res chain seq x y z
N ILE A 1 -15.45 4.35 -22.86
CA ILE A 1 -14.32 5.24 -22.56
C ILE A 1 -13.41 4.49 -21.60
N ALA A 2 -12.17 4.20 -21.99
CA ALA A 2 -11.18 3.62 -21.07
C ALA A 2 -10.54 4.76 -20.27
N ASN A 3 -10.32 4.59 -18.96
CA ASN A 3 -9.81 5.63 -18.05
C ASN A 3 -10.66 6.92 -18.02
N ALA A 4 -11.98 6.78 -17.87
CA ALA A 4 -12.89 7.93 -17.80
C ALA A 4 -12.58 8.86 -16.62
N THR A 5 -12.65 10.15 -16.89
CA THR A 5 -12.39 11.26 -15.96
C THR A 5 -13.67 12.04 -15.69
N ARG A 6 -13.61 13.06 -14.82
CA ARG A 6 -14.79 13.93 -14.57
C ARG A 6 -15.21 14.73 -15.80
N ASP A 7 -14.31 14.96 -16.74
CA ASP A 7 -14.61 15.71 -17.97
C ASP A 7 -15.44 14.87 -18.96
N ASP A 8 -15.48 13.55 -18.77
CA ASP A 8 -16.35 12.64 -19.52
C ASP A 8 -17.78 12.58 -18.96
N GLU A 9 -18.09 13.27 -17.85
CA GLU A 9 -19.46 13.30 -17.32
C GLU A 9 -20.39 14.12 -18.21
N GLY A 10 -21.54 13.55 -18.56
CA GLY A 10 -22.48 14.26 -19.42
C GLY A 10 -23.58 13.37 -19.97
N PRO A 11 -24.53 13.96 -20.71
CA PRO A 11 -25.54 13.20 -21.44
C PRO A 11 -24.92 12.51 -22.67
N TYR A 12 -25.17 11.21 -22.82
CA TYR A 12 -24.80 10.40 -23.98
C TYR A 12 -26.05 9.94 -24.73
N LYS A 13 -25.90 9.82 -26.05
CA LYS A 13 -26.93 9.35 -26.98
C LYS A 13 -26.30 8.40 -27.98
N CYS A 14 -27.09 7.45 -28.45
CA CYS A 14 -26.64 6.50 -29.48
C CYS A 14 -26.98 7.05 -30.86
N ALA A 15 -26.06 6.94 -31.81
CA ALA A 15 -26.30 7.27 -33.21
C ALA A 15 -25.96 6.06 -34.09
N ALA A 16 -26.86 5.71 -35.01
CA ALA A 16 -26.70 4.65 -35.98
C ALA A 16 -26.56 5.25 -37.39
N TYR A 17 -25.53 4.83 -38.11
CA TYR A 17 -25.26 5.25 -39.49
C TYR A 17 -25.64 4.14 -40.48
N ASN A 18 -26.42 4.49 -41.50
CA ASN A 18 -26.72 3.61 -42.62
C ASN A 18 -25.84 3.98 -43.82
N PRO A 19 -24.91 3.11 -44.26
CA PRO A 19 -23.98 3.43 -45.35
C PRO A 19 -24.65 3.50 -46.73
N VAL A 20 -25.82 2.89 -46.91
CA VAL A 20 -26.55 2.89 -48.19
C VAL A 20 -27.27 4.21 -48.42
N THR A 21 -27.98 4.70 -47.39
CA THR A 21 -28.72 5.96 -47.46
C THR A 21 -27.89 7.18 -47.02
N GLN A 22 -26.69 6.94 -46.48
CA GLN A 22 -25.83 7.94 -45.82
C GLN A 22 -26.53 8.70 -44.69
N GLU A 23 -27.59 8.13 -44.11
CA GLU A 23 -28.33 8.75 -43.02
C GLU A 23 -27.77 8.35 -41.65
N VAL A 24 -27.79 9.31 -40.72
CA VAL A 24 -27.54 9.06 -39.29
C VAL A 24 -28.83 9.28 -38.52
N LYS A 25 -29.29 8.27 -37.78
CA LYS A 25 -30.41 8.40 -36.84
C LYS A 25 -29.89 8.33 -35.42
N THR A 26 -30.32 9.26 -34.57
CA THR A 26 -29.91 9.34 -33.17
C THR A 26 -31.07 8.92 -32.26
N SER A 27 -30.77 8.24 -31.15
CA SER A 27 -31.76 7.90 -30.14
C SER A 27 -32.44 9.16 -29.59
N THR A 28 -33.73 9.08 -29.34
CA THR A 28 -34.50 10.17 -28.69
C THR A 28 -34.26 10.21 -27.18
N SER A 29 -33.91 9.08 -26.58
CA SER A 29 -33.50 9.00 -25.19
C SER A 29 -32.04 9.41 -25.01
N THR A 30 -31.79 10.19 -23.96
CA THR A 30 -30.47 10.53 -23.44
C THR A 30 -30.31 9.91 -22.05
N ASP A 31 -29.15 9.31 -21.81
CA ASP A 31 -28.75 8.85 -20.48
C ASP A 31 -27.54 9.67 -20.02
N ARG A 32 -27.33 9.84 -18.71
CA ARG A 32 -26.25 10.68 -18.16
C ARG A 32 -25.17 9.82 -17.52
N LEU A 33 -23.98 9.86 -18.09
CA LEU A 33 -22.77 9.28 -17.49
C LEU A 33 -22.38 10.11 -16.26
N ARG A 34 -22.26 9.43 -15.12
CA ARG A 34 -21.73 9.98 -13.86
C ARG A 34 -20.54 9.14 -13.44
N ILE A 35 -19.40 9.78 -13.26
CA ILE A 35 -18.16 9.16 -12.82
C ILE A 35 -18.05 9.33 -11.32
N ARG A 36 -18.06 8.20 -10.59
CA ARG A 36 -17.82 8.23 -9.15
C ARG A 36 -16.36 8.63 -8.89
N ARG A 37 -16.14 9.53 -7.93
CA ARG A 37 -14.79 9.85 -7.46
C ARG A 37 -14.16 8.54 -6.97
N SER A 38 -12.94 8.23 -7.42
CA SER A 38 -12.22 7.11 -6.83
C SER A 38 -12.02 7.39 -5.35
N THR A 39 -12.50 6.50 -4.50
CA THR A 39 -12.25 6.53 -3.06
C THR A 39 -10.94 5.82 -2.71
N SER A 40 -10.20 5.35 -3.72
CA SER A 40 -8.92 4.69 -3.53
C SER A 40 -7.83 5.70 -3.18
N GLU A 41 -7.04 5.38 -2.17
CA GLU A 41 -5.90 6.18 -1.74
C GLU A 41 -4.67 5.27 -1.67
N ALA A 42 -3.57 5.70 -2.28
CA ALA A 42 -2.32 4.94 -2.27
C ALA A 42 -1.80 4.73 -0.84
N ALA A 43 -1.13 3.60 -0.59
CA ALA A 43 -0.53 3.31 0.69
C ALA A 43 0.50 4.39 1.09
N ARG A 44 0.39 4.88 2.32
CA ARG A 44 1.31 5.86 2.90
C ARG A 44 1.67 5.48 4.32
N ILE A 45 2.96 5.44 4.61
CA ILE A 45 3.46 5.26 5.98
C ILE A 45 3.19 6.55 6.77
N ILE A 46 2.38 6.44 7.83
CA ILE A 46 2.00 7.55 8.71
C ILE A 46 2.79 7.55 10.02
N TYR A 47 3.27 6.38 10.45
CA TYR A 47 4.21 6.24 11.55
C TYR A 47 5.40 5.40 11.07
N PRO A 48 6.50 6.04 10.62
CA PRO A 48 7.68 5.32 10.16
C PRO A 48 8.47 4.75 11.35
N PRO A 49 9.28 3.71 11.11
CA PRO A 49 10.11 3.15 12.15
C PRO A 49 11.19 4.15 12.58
N ALA A 50 11.28 4.40 13.87
CA ALA A 50 12.21 5.36 14.46
C ALA A 50 13.56 4.71 14.75
N SER A 51 14.65 5.42 14.46
CA SER A 51 16.00 5.02 14.86
C SER A 51 16.08 4.91 16.37
N ARG A 52 16.43 3.73 16.87
CA ARG A 52 16.61 3.48 18.30
C ARG A 52 17.85 2.62 18.51
N SER A 53 18.70 3.03 19.44
CA SER A 53 19.59 2.10 20.13
C SER A 53 18.74 1.32 21.13
N ILE A 54 18.71 0.00 20.97
CA ILE A 54 17.85 -0.87 21.75
C ILE A 54 18.73 -1.68 22.68
N MET A 55 18.60 -1.37 23.98
CA MET A 55 19.20 -2.17 25.04
C MET A 55 18.16 -3.19 25.49
N VAL A 56 18.47 -4.47 25.34
CA VAL A 56 17.56 -5.57 25.66
C VAL A 56 18.30 -6.64 26.45
N ASN A 57 17.66 -7.16 27.49
CA ASN A 57 18.18 -8.33 28.18
C ASN A 57 18.01 -9.54 27.27
N LYS A 58 18.96 -10.48 27.32
CA LYS A 58 18.89 -11.72 26.53
C LYS A 58 17.54 -12.41 26.70
N GLY A 59 16.85 -12.69 25.58
CA GLY A 59 15.56 -13.36 25.56
C GLY A 59 14.33 -12.44 25.63
N GLN A 60 14.50 -11.12 25.72
CA GLN A 60 13.39 -10.17 25.60
C GLN A 60 12.84 -10.08 24.17
N ARG A 61 11.58 -9.61 24.07
CA ARG A 61 10.90 -9.36 22.80
C ARG A 61 11.12 -7.92 22.35
N LEU A 62 11.40 -7.74 21.06
CA LEU A 62 11.44 -6.44 20.40
C LEU A 62 10.22 -6.27 19.49
N VAL A 63 9.64 -5.08 19.51
CA VAL A 63 8.56 -4.66 18.63
C VAL A 63 9.03 -3.49 17.80
N LEU A 64 9.05 -3.67 16.48
CA LEU A 64 9.33 -2.62 15.51
C LEU A 64 8.02 -2.13 14.92
N GLU A 65 7.74 -0.84 15.10
CA GLU A 65 6.49 -0.22 14.70
C GLU A 65 6.62 0.40 13.31
N CYS A 66 5.67 0.09 12.43
CA CYS A 66 5.48 0.80 11.18
C CYS A 66 3.99 0.77 10.84
N VAL A 67 3.36 1.92 10.71
CA VAL A 67 1.92 2.00 10.47
C VAL A 67 1.67 2.73 9.17
N ALA A 68 0.82 2.14 8.33
CA ALA A 68 0.42 2.69 7.05
C ALA A 68 -1.10 2.93 6.99
N SER A 69 -1.47 3.95 6.21
CA SER A 69 -2.85 4.28 5.86
C SER A 69 -3.02 4.23 4.34
N GLY A 70 -4.23 3.93 3.89
CA GLY A 70 -4.58 3.84 2.47
C GLY A 70 -5.95 3.20 2.31
N ILE A 71 -6.51 3.30 1.10
CA ILE A 71 -7.80 2.71 0.75
C ILE A 71 -7.62 1.95 -0.57
N PRO A 72 -7.68 0.59 -0.59
CA PRO A 72 -7.91 -0.32 0.54
C PRO A 72 -6.82 -0.28 1.62
N THR A 73 -7.10 -0.85 2.80
CA THR A 73 -6.14 -0.91 3.92
C THR A 73 -4.82 -1.55 3.46
N PRO A 74 -3.66 -0.89 3.65
CA PRO A 74 -2.38 -1.42 3.21
C PRO A 74 -1.94 -2.67 3.96
N HIS A 75 -1.27 -3.55 3.24
CA HIS A 75 -0.49 -4.64 3.80
C HIS A 75 0.95 -4.16 4.03
N VAL A 76 1.47 -4.37 5.25
CA VAL A 76 2.84 -3.96 5.62
C VAL A 76 3.73 -5.19 5.73
N THR A 77 4.87 -5.17 5.04
CA THR A 77 5.93 -6.18 5.11
C THR A 77 7.23 -5.56 5.59
N TRP A 78 8.15 -6.42 6.03
CA TRP A 78 9.45 -6.00 6.54
C TRP A 78 10.59 -6.77 5.88
N ALA A 79 11.70 -6.09 5.66
CA ALA A 79 12.96 -6.67 5.24
C ALA A 79 14.08 -6.24 6.19
N LYS A 80 15.04 -7.14 6.44
CA LYS A 80 16.28 -6.87 7.19
C LYS A 80 17.46 -7.10 6.27
N ASP A 81 18.33 -6.11 6.12
CA ASP A 81 19.56 -6.20 5.33
C ASP A 81 19.32 -6.70 3.89
N GLY A 82 18.15 -6.35 3.32
CA GLY A 82 17.72 -6.76 1.99
C GLY A 82 16.99 -8.11 1.92
N LEU A 83 16.91 -8.86 3.03
CA LEU A 83 16.19 -10.13 3.13
C LEU A 83 14.75 -9.93 3.63
N ASP A 84 13.80 -10.50 2.92
CA ASP A 84 12.38 -10.47 3.30
C ASP A 84 12.11 -11.33 4.55
N LEU A 85 11.45 -10.74 5.55
CA LEU A 85 11.16 -11.40 6.82
C LEU A 85 9.83 -12.15 6.84
N ARG A 86 9.02 -12.14 5.78
CA ARG A 86 7.71 -12.83 5.73
C ARG A 86 7.76 -14.32 6.10
N ASN A 87 8.88 -14.99 5.84
CA ASN A 87 9.07 -16.42 6.09
C ASN A 87 10.12 -16.71 7.18
N HIS A 88 10.47 -15.72 8.01
CA HIS A 88 11.55 -15.88 8.99
C HIS A 88 11.02 -16.43 10.33
N ASN A 89 11.59 -17.55 10.78
CA ASN A 89 11.04 -18.39 11.87
C ASN A 89 10.89 -17.70 13.25
N ASN A 90 11.68 -16.66 13.54
CA ASN A 90 11.63 -15.92 14.81
C ASN A 90 10.80 -14.62 14.75
N THR A 91 10.13 -14.35 13.63
CA THR A 91 9.36 -13.13 13.42
C THR A 91 7.86 -13.37 13.39
N ARG A 92 7.09 -12.44 13.96
CA ARG A 92 5.63 -12.44 13.88
C ARG A 92 5.14 -11.06 13.45
N PHE A 93 4.07 -11.03 12.67
CA PHE A 93 3.41 -9.79 12.25
C PHE A 93 2.15 -9.58 13.08
N LEU A 94 2.07 -8.46 13.80
CA LEU A 94 0.85 -8.05 14.48
C LEU A 94 0.37 -6.75 13.85
N LEU A 95 -0.69 -6.84 13.04
CA LEU A 95 -1.18 -5.77 12.17
C LEU A 95 -0.11 -5.33 11.16
N SER A 96 0.76 -4.41 11.56
CA SER A 96 1.83 -3.83 10.75
C SER A 96 3.19 -3.84 11.48
N ASN A 97 3.20 -4.25 12.74
CA ASN A 97 4.39 -4.30 13.58
C ASN A 97 5.12 -5.63 13.41
N LEU A 98 6.45 -5.55 13.38
CA LEU A 98 7.33 -6.70 13.38
C LEU A 98 7.73 -7.03 14.82
N LEU A 99 7.39 -8.24 15.26
CA LEU A 99 7.79 -8.78 16.55
C LEU A 99 8.96 -9.73 16.33
N ILE A 100 10.05 -9.53 17.06
CA ILE A 100 11.19 -10.44 17.12
C ILE A 100 11.20 -11.05 18.52
N ASP A 101 10.99 -12.36 18.60
CA ASP A 101 11.06 -13.12 19.86
C ASP A 101 12.53 -13.48 20.17
N ALA A 102 12.91 -13.41 21.45
CA ALA A 102 14.24 -13.76 21.96
C ALA A 102 15.40 -13.04 21.23
N VAL A 103 15.41 -11.70 21.34
CA VAL A 103 16.39 -10.85 20.65
C VAL A 103 17.84 -11.12 21.06
N SER A 104 18.71 -10.98 20.08
CA SER A 104 20.16 -11.15 20.13
C SER A 104 20.87 -9.99 19.38
N GLU A 105 22.18 -9.86 19.57
CA GLU A 105 22.98 -8.84 18.86
C GLU A 105 22.92 -9.00 17.32
N SER A 106 22.70 -10.22 16.82
CA SER A 106 22.56 -10.48 15.38
C SER A 106 21.28 -9.92 14.75
N ASP A 107 20.32 -9.48 15.58
CA ASP A 107 19.14 -8.75 15.12
C ASP A 107 19.48 -7.29 14.80
N SER A 108 20.69 -6.80 15.08
CA SER A 108 21.17 -5.51 14.57
C SER A 108 21.19 -5.51 13.04
N GLY A 109 20.78 -4.40 12.43
CA GLY A 109 20.77 -4.28 10.98
C GLY A 109 19.87 -3.17 10.44
N THR A 110 19.83 -3.06 9.13
CA THR A 110 18.97 -2.11 8.42
C THR A 110 17.62 -2.75 8.14
N TYR A 111 16.58 -2.21 8.74
CA TYR A 111 15.21 -2.66 8.53
C TYR A 111 14.49 -1.72 7.58
N VAL A 112 13.67 -2.29 6.71
CA VAL A 112 12.78 -1.55 5.80
C VAL A 112 11.38 -2.06 5.99
N CYS A 113 10.43 -1.16 6.29
CA CYS A 113 9.02 -1.48 6.19
C CYS A 113 8.49 -1.03 4.82
N HIS A 114 7.70 -1.89 4.20
CA HIS A 114 7.07 -1.67 2.90
C HIS A 114 5.55 -1.74 3.08
N ALA A 115 4.83 -0.72 2.59
CA ALA A 115 3.38 -0.64 2.65
C ALA A 115 2.80 -0.60 1.24
N ASP A 116 1.92 -1.54 0.93
CA ASP A 116 1.29 -1.68 -0.39
C ASP A 116 -0.19 -2.00 -0.25
N ASN A 117 -1.02 -1.41 -1.12
CA ASN A 117 -2.44 -1.69 -1.23
C ASN A 117 -2.93 -1.86 -2.68
N GLY A 118 -2.02 -2.00 -3.64
CA GLY A 118 -2.31 -2.11 -5.07
C GLY A 118 -2.76 -0.81 -5.73
N ILE A 119 -2.79 0.30 -5.00
CA ILE A 119 -3.16 1.62 -5.51
C ILE A 119 -1.90 2.50 -5.58
N GLY A 120 -1.56 2.94 -6.80
CA GLY A 120 -0.37 3.78 -7.01
C GLY A 120 0.93 3.06 -6.65
N SER A 121 1.93 3.84 -6.23
CA SER A 121 3.23 3.31 -5.82
C SER A 121 3.23 2.92 -4.34
N ALA A 122 3.84 1.78 -4.01
CA ALA A 122 4.09 1.37 -2.64
C ALA A 122 4.97 2.39 -1.88
N SER A 123 4.75 2.51 -0.58
CA SER A 123 5.52 3.37 0.32
C SER A 123 6.54 2.52 1.09
N SER A 124 7.73 3.08 1.36
CA SER A 124 8.74 2.40 2.17
C SER A 124 9.45 3.37 3.11
N ALA A 125 9.87 2.86 4.27
CA ALA A 125 10.68 3.59 5.24
C ALA A 125 11.77 2.70 5.79
N ARG A 126 12.98 3.25 5.92
CA ARG A 126 14.20 2.53 6.30
C ARG A 126 14.76 3.08 7.60
N VAL A 127 15.27 2.20 8.44
CA VAL A 127 15.89 2.53 9.72
C VAL A 127 17.04 1.57 10.03
N LEU A 128 18.05 2.06 10.76
CA LEU A 128 19.09 1.23 11.35
C LEU A 128 18.72 0.95 12.82
N TYR A 129 18.65 -0.32 13.19
CA TYR A 129 18.54 -0.74 14.58
C TYR A 129 19.88 -1.30 15.05
N ASP A 130 20.36 -0.75 16.16
CA ASP A 130 21.55 -1.21 16.88
C ASP A 130 21.09 -1.85 18.18
N VAL A 131 21.28 -3.17 18.29
CA VAL A 131 20.83 -4.00 19.40
C VAL A 131 22.04 -4.35 20.27
N GLN A 132 21.97 -3.94 21.53
CA GLN A 132 22.98 -4.24 22.55
C GLN A 132 22.35 -5.17 23.59
N VAL A 133 22.96 -6.33 23.82
CA VAL A 133 22.46 -7.34 24.75
C VAL A 133 23.28 -7.30 26.05
N PHE A 134 22.58 -7.27 27.18
CA PHE A 134 23.16 -7.33 28.52
C PHE A 134 22.71 -8.59 29.28
#